data_AF-A0A8H8JEW4-F1
#
_entry.id   AF-A0A8H8JEW4-F1
#
_cell.length_a   1.000
_cell.length_b   1.000
_cell.length_c   1.000
_cell.angle_alpha   90.00
_cell.angle_beta   90.00
_cell.angle_gamma   90.00
#
_symmetry.space_group_name_H-M   'P 1'
#
loop_
_entity.id
_entity.type
_entity.pdbx_description
1 polymer ?
#
loop_
_entity_poly.entity_id
_entity_poly.type
_entity_poly.pdbx_seq_one_letter_code
_entity_poly.pdbx_strand_id
1 'polypeptide(L)'
;MSIIVAPDQSTQTSSKRYQRFEDCLYVAAQSCSSKWTWEQFVMCFPTWVSEETNTAGEIRVQVSNFMKNNLVKESGDLLRRYDARGAIDSLDSAVAEAKKRLADGIPNQKDEWKPELDPRSAVRARVIPVLDQESARLQKELEELEKQNRVYMTSIGQKRAKCKTIDQESKTLLGRFELVCQTLQNLDDEELQQWMLAADEAGTTTSD
;
A
#
# COMPACT_ATOMS: atom_id res chain seq x y z
N MET A 1 -5.72 13.91 10.65
CA MET A 1 -6.27 12.82 11.47
C MET A 1 -7.05 11.90 10.55
N SER A 2 -6.40 10.85 10.04
CA SER A 2 -7.01 9.93 9.09
C SER A 2 -7.84 8.92 9.87
N ILE A 3 -9.16 8.99 9.71
CA ILE A 3 -10.10 8.00 10.18
C ILE A 3 -9.84 6.72 9.38
N ILE A 4 -9.31 5.70 10.05
CA ILE A 4 -9.26 4.35 9.51
C ILE A 4 -10.72 3.89 9.45
N VAL A 5 -11.30 3.99 8.26
CA VAL A 5 -12.60 3.40 7.93
C VAL A 5 -12.43 1.89 8.08
N ALA A 6 -13.14 1.30 9.03
CA ALA A 6 -13.24 -0.15 9.16
C ALA A 6 -13.78 -0.72 7.83
N PRO A 7 -13.12 -1.71 7.23
CA PRO A 7 -13.65 -2.35 6.03
C PRO A 7 -14.97 -3.05 6.38
N ASP A 8 -15.96 -2.81 5.54
CA ASP A 8 -17.31 -3.35 5.56
C ASP A 8 -17.29 -4.89 5.75
N GLN A 9 -17.71 -5.38 6.92
CA GLN A 9 -17.63 -6.80 7.32
C GLN A 9 -18.69 -7.71 6.67
N SER A 10 -19.30 -7.31 5.56
CA SER A 10 -20.59 -7.87 5.14
C SER A 10 -20.54 -8.99 4.08
N THR A 11 -19.39 -9.46 3.58
CA THR A 11 -19.39 -10.52 2.52
C THR A 11 -18.32 -11.61 2.60
N GLN A 12 -17.39 -11.59 3.56
CA GLN A 12 -16.37 -12.64 3.65
C GLN A 12 -16.87 -13.81 4.51
N THR A 13 -16.96 -15.02 3.95
CA THR A 13 -17.34 -16.24 4.69
C THR A 13 -16.53 -16.33 5.98
N SER A 14 -17.20 -16.32 7.13
CA SER A 14 -16.58 -16.36 8.47
C SER A 14 -15.64 -17.56 8.60
N SER A 15 -14.61 -17.46 9.45
CA SER A 15 -13.74 -18.61 9.70
C SER A 15 -14.53 -19.80 10.24
N LYS A 16 -14.02 -21.02 10.00
CA LYS A 16 -14.58 -22.25 10.58
C LYS A 16 -14.59 -22.20 12.10
N ARG A 17 -13.65 -21.46 12.70
CA ARG A 17 -13.56 -21.27 14.16
C ARG A 17 -14.72 -20.42 14.67
N TYR A 18 -15.02 -19.32 14.01
CA TYR A 18 -16.15 -18.46 14.37
C TYR A 18 -17.48 -19.23 14.25
N GLN A 19 -17.67 -19.98 13.16
CA GLN A 19 -18.88 -20.81 12.97
C GLN A 19 -19.07 -21.80 14.12
N ARG A 20 -18.02 -22.55 14.50
CA ARG A 20 -18.09 -23.47 15.63
C ARG A 20 -18.38 -22.76 16.95
N PHE A 21 -17.82 -21.58 17.14
CA PHE A 21 -18.05 -20.79 18.34
C PHE A 21 -19.52 -20.31 18.43
N GLU A 22 -20.09 -19.83 17.32
CA GLU A 22 -21.50 -19.46 17.20
C GLU A 22 -22.43 -20.67 17.40
N ASP A 23 -22.10 -21.82 16.80
CA ASP A 23 -22.85 -23.07 16.97
C ASP A 23 -22.86 -23.51 18.44
N CYS A 24 -21.70 -23.46 19.11
CA CYS A 24 -21.61 -23.81 20.53
C CYS A 24 -22.45 -22.87 21.40
N LEU A 25 -22.48 -21.57 21.10
CA LEU A 25 -23.33 -20.61 21.81
C LEU A 25 -24.82 -20.91 21.62
N TYR A 26 -25.23 -21.23 20.39
CA TYR A 26 -26.61 -21.61 20.10
C TYR A 26 -27.01 -22.88 20.85
N VAL A 27 -26.15 -23.91 20.84
CA VAL A 27 -26.38 -25.16 21.59
C VAL A 27 -26.44 -24.90 23.10
N ALA A 28 -25.60 -24.02 23.63
CA ALA A 28 -25.63 -23.65 25.04
C ALA A 28 -26.94 -22.93 25.40
N ALA A 29 -27.37 -21.96 24.59
CA ALA A 29 -28.63 -21.24 24.78
C ALA A 29 -29.84 -22.20 24.73
N GLN A 30 -29.85 -23.13 23.78
CA GLN A 30 -30.86 -24.19 23.69
C GLN A 30 -30.86 -25.03 24.98
N SER A 31 -29.70 -25.51 25.41
CA SER A 31 -29.56 -26.38 26.58
C SER A 31 -29.99 -25.69 27.87
N CYS A 32 -29.72 -24.40 28.02
CA CYS A 32 -30.19 -23.61 29.17
C CYS A 32 -31.72 -23.49 29.18
N SER A 33 -32.35 -23.29 28.02
CA SER A 33 -33.79 -23.14 27.92
C SER A 33 -34.58 -24.44 28.13
N SER A 34 -33.99 -25.59 27.82
CA SER A 34 -34.66 -26.90 27.88
C SER A 34 -34.28 -27.75 29.10
N LYS A 35 -33.44 -27.23 30.00
CA LYS A 35 -32.88 -27.99 31.13
C LYS A 35 -33.92 -28.36 32.19
N TRP A 36 -34.90 -27.49 32.43
CA TRP A 36 -36.00 -27.79 33.34
C TRP A 36 -36.99 -28.76 32.72
N THR A 37 -37.33 -29.85 33.43
CA THR A 37 -38.30 -30.86 32.96
C THR A 37 -39.73 -30.49 33.36
N TRP A 38 -40.72 -31.13 32.73
CA TRP A 38 -42.12 -30.92 33.11
C TRP A 38 -42.35 -31.25 34.58
N GLU A 39 -41.78 -32.36 35.05
CA GLU A 39 -41.84 -32.79 36.45
C GLU A 39 -41.30 -31.72 37.41
N GLN A 40 -40.17 -31.10 37.09
CA GLN A 40 -39.61 -30.00 37.90
C GLN A 40 -40.53 -28.78 37.91
N PHE A 41 -41.20 -28.51 36.80
CA PHE A 41 -42.19 -27.43 36.72
C PHE A 41 -43.42 -27.71 37.59
N VAL A 42 -43.94 -28.95 37.55
CA VAL A 42 -45.07 -29.39 38.40
C VAL A 42 -44.71 -29.36 39.87
N MET A 43 -43.50 -29.75 40.26
CA MET A 43 -43.06 -29.68 41.66
C MET A 43 -43.04 -28.26 42.21
N CYS A 44 -42.72 -27.26 41.37
CA CYS A 44 -42.70 -25.85 41.78
C CYS A 44 -44.09 -25.20 41.80
N PHE A 45 -45.04 -25.68 40.98
CA PHE A 45 -46.38 -25.10 40.83
C PHE A 45 -47.50 -26.16 40.89
N PRO A 46 -47.59 -26.99 41.95
CA PRO A 46 -48.44 -28.17 41.95
C PRO A 46 -49.93 -27.85 41.88
N THR A 47 -50.40 -26.85 42.65
CA THR A 47 -51.81 -26.46 42.70
C THR A 47 -52.28 -25.92 41.35
N TRP A 48 -51.54 -24.99 40.75
CA TRP A 48 -51.92 -24.39 39.47
C TRP A 48 -51.89 -25.39 38.31
N VAL A 49 -50.87 -26.26 38.27
CA VAL A 49 -50.80 -27.31 37.24
C VAL A 49 -51.96 -28.30 37.36
N SER A 50 -52.44 -28.57 38.59
CA SER A 50 -53.59 -29.47 38.78
C SER A 50 -54.93 -28.87 38.29
N GLU A 51 -55.05 -27.54 38.29
CA GLU A 51 -56.23 -26.82 37.82
C GLU A 51 -56.19 -26.58 36.30
N GLU A 52 -55.03 -26.20 35.76
CA GLU A 52 -54.86 -25.84 34.36
C GLU A 52 -53.60 -26.45 33.72
N THR A 53 -53.58 -27.79 33.57
CA THR A 53 -52.43 -28.52 33.01
C THR A 53 -52.01 -28.03 31.62
N ASN A 54 -52.99 -27.77 30.74
CA ASN A 54 -52.71 -27.37 29.35
C ASN A 54 -52.08 -25.97 29.28
N THR A 55 -52.69 -24.98 29.95
CA THR A 55 -52.17 -23.61 30.01
C THR A 55 -50.77 -23.56 30.62
N ALA A 56 -50.55 -24.32 31.70
CA ALA A 56 -49.24 -24.41 32.35
C ALA A 56 -48.16 -25.03 31.44
N GLY A 57 -48.53 -26.04 30.64
CA GLY A 57 -47.67 -26.64 29.62
C GLY A 57 -47.28 -25.66 28.52
N GLU A 58 -48.25 -24.90 28.00
CA GLU A 58 -48.03 -23.87 26.97
C GLU A 58 -47.12 -22.75 27.48
N ILE A 59 -47.37 -22.24 28.69
CA ILE A 59 -46.57 -21.18 29.30
C ILE A 59 -45.11 -21.63 29.49
N ARG A 60 -44.87 -22.86 29.96
CA ARG A 60 -43.52 -23.40 30.11
C ARG A 60 -42.76 -23.42 28.77
N VAL A 61 -43.41 -23.85 27.69
CA VAL A 61 -42.83 -23.86 26.34
C VAL A 61 -42.57 -22.42 25.87
N GLN A 62 -43.50 -21.50 26.11
CA GLN A 62 -43.36 -20.09 25.77
C GLN A 62 -42.18 -19.44 26.49
N VAL A 63 -42.03 -19.68 27.80
CA VAL A 63 -40.90 -19.17 28.59
C VAL A 63 -39.59 -19.76 28.09
N SER A 64 -39.55 -21.06 27.78
CA SER A 64 -38.35 -21.72 27.23
C SER A 64 -37.93 -21.10 25.89
N ASN A 65 -38.87 -20.91 24.98
CA ASN A 65 -38.62 -20.26 23.68
C ASN A 65 -38.19 -18.81 23.84
N PHE A 66 -38.83 -18.06 24.74
CA PHE A 66 -38.45 -16.68 25.05
C PHE A 66 -37.02 -16.59 25.58
N MET A 67 -36.67 -17.43 26.57
CA MET A 67 -35.30 -17.48 27.12
C MET A 67 -34.27 -17.80 26.04
N LYS A 68 -34.52 -18.82 25.21
CA LYS A 68 -33.64 -19.18 24.10
C LYS A 68 -33.42 -18.01 23.15
N ASN A 69 -34.51 -17.43 22.64
CA ASN A 69 -34.45 -16.36 21.65
C ASN A 69 -33.75 -15.11 22.21
N ASN A 70 -34.01 -14.79 23.49
CA ASN A 70 -33.37 -13.67 24.15
C ASN A 70 -31.86 -13.92 24.35
N LEU A 71 -31.46 -15.11 24.80
CA LEU A 71 -30.04 -15.46 24.95
C LEU A 71 -29.28 -15.42 23.61
N VAL A 72 -29.85 -15.98 22.55
CA VAL A 72 -29.25 -15.94 21.21
C VAL A 72 -29.13 -14.50 20.70
N LYS A 73 -30.16 -13.67 20.90
CA LYS A 73 -30.12 -12.27 20.49
C LYS A 73 -29.06 -11.47 21.26
N GLU A 74 -29.09 -11.51 22.58
CA GLU A 74 -28.18 -10.74 23.44
C GLU A 74 -26.72 -11.18 23.24
N SER A 75 -26.47 -12.49 23.09
CA SER A 75 -25.13 -12.98 22.74
C SER A 75 -24.69 -12.50 21.36
N GLY A 76 -25.55 -12.56 20.34
CA GLY A 76 -25.25 -12.02 19.02
C GLY A 76 -24.91 -10.53 19.03
N ASP A 77 -25.66 -9.74 19.80
CA ASP A 77 -25.38 -8.31 19.97
C ASP A 77 -24.05 -8.06 20.70
N LEU A 78 -23.73 -8.88 21.71
CA LEU A 78 -22.44 -8.84 22.39
C LEU A 78 -21.27 -9.13 21.44
N LEU A 79 -21.41 -10.17 20.61
CA LEU A 79 -20.37 -10.54 19.63
C LEU A 79 -20.13 -9.44 18.60
N ARG A 80 -21.19 -8.75 18.17
CA ARG A 80 -21.07 -7.59 17.28
C ARG A 80 -20.41 -6.40 17.97
N ARG A 81 -20.80 -6.08 19.21
CA ARG A 81 -20.24 -4.95 19.97
C ARG A 81 -18.73 -5.05 20.16
N TYR A 82 -18.21 -6.26 20.35
CA TYR A 82 -16.79 -6.49 20.57
C TYR A 82 -16.02 -6.88 19.30
N ASP A 83 -16.65 -6.84 18.13
CA ASP A 83 -16.06 -7.35 16.88
C ASP A 83 -15.41 -8.75 17.07
N ALA A 84 -16.13 -9.63 17.77
CA ALA A 84 -15.62 -10.95 18.11
C ALA A 84 -15.33 -11.77 16.85
N ARG A 85 -16.08 -11.55 15.77
CA ARG A 85 -15.84 -12.17 14.47
C ARG A 85 -14.49 -11.77 13.90
N GLY A 86 -14.20 -10.47 13.79
CA GLY A 86 -12.91 -9.99 13.28
C GLY A 86 -11.74 -10.51 14.12
N ALA A 87 -11.89 -10.52 15.45
CA ALA A 87 -10.87 -11.02 16.36
C ALA A 87 -10.63 -12.54 16.21
N ILE A 88 -11.69 -13.35 16.16
CA ILE A 88 -11.59 -14.81 16.02
C ILE A 88 -11.06 -15.20 14.63
N ASP A 89 -11.48 -14.51 13.58
CA ASP A 89 -11.01 -14.73 12.22
C ASP A 89 -9.52 -14.38 12.08
N SER A 90 -9.08 -13.26 12.67
CA SER A 90 -7.67 -12.88 12.74
C SER A 90 -6.83 -13.92 13.48
N LEU A 91 -7.35 -14.46 14.58
CA LEU A 91 -6.70 -15.54 15.32
C LEU A 91 -6.60 -16.83 14.49
N ASP A 92 -7.64 -17.18 13.74
CA ASP A 92 -7.60 -18.38 12.89
C ASP A 92 -6.58 -18.24 11.76
N SER A 93 -6.49 -17.06 11.16
CA SER A 93 -5.47 -16.72 10.17
C SER A 93 -4.06 -16.83 10.74
N ALA A 94 -3.80 -16.24 11.92
CA ALA A 94 -2.49 -16.31 12.58
C ALA A 94 -2.08 -17.75 12.91
N VAL A 95 -3.03 -18.60 13.35
CA VAL A 95 -2.76 -20.01 13.61
C VAL A 95 -2.49 -20.78 12.33
N ALA A 96 -3.23 -20.51 11.25
CA ALA A 96 -3.01 -21.15 9.95
C ALA A 96 -1.62 -20.79 9.39
N GLU A 97 -1.22 -19.52 9.50
CA GLU A 97 0.11 -19.05 9.12
C GLU A 97 1.21 -19.72 9.96
N ALA A 98 1.06 -19.78 11.28
CA ALA A 98 2.03 -20.43 12.16
C ALA A 98 2.21 -21.93 11.83
N LYS A 99 1.10 -22.64 11.55
CA LYS A 99 1.15 -24.05 11.11
C LYS A 99 1.86 -24.21 9.77
N LYS A 100 1.61 -23.30 8.83
CA LYS A 100 2.30 -23.31 7.53
C LYS A 100 3.80 -23.11 7.69
N ARG A 101 4.21 -22.11 8.49
CA ARG A 101 5.64 -21.85 8.79
C ARG A 101 6.33 -23.07 9.42
N LEU A 102 5.64 -23.74 10.34
CA LEU A 102 6.14 -24.97 10.96
C LEU A 102 6.32 -26.10 9.93
N ALA A 103 5.36 -26.27 9.01
CA ALA A 103 5.45 -27.25 7.93
C ALA A 103 6.58 -26.94 6.93
N ASP A 104 6.82 -25.66 6.66
CA ASP A 104 7.88 -25.18 5.78
C ASP A 104 9.29 -25.29 6.42
N GLY A 105 9.38 -25.72 7.69
CA GLY A 105 10.66 -25.88 8.40
C GLY A 105 11.39 -24.57 8.68
N ILE A 106 10.69 -23.44 8.61
CA ILE A 106 11.27 -22.12 8.87
C ILE A 106 11.54 -22.02 10.37
N PRO A 107 12.80 -21.88 10.83
CA PRO A 107 13.11 -21.79 12.25
C PRO A 107 12.44 -20.55 12.86
N ASN A 108 12.11 -20.63 14.16
CA ASN A 108 11.50 -19.53 14.92
C ASN A 108 12.21 -18.21 14.62
N GLN A 109 11.52 -17.31 13.93
CA GLN A 109 12.09 -16.04 13.53
C GLN A 109 12.23 -15.09 14.73
N LYS A 110 13.01 -14.03 14.49
CA LYS A 110 13.28 -12.90 15.39
C LYS A 110 12.02 -12.21 15.94
N ASP A 111 10.86 -12.42 15.29
CA ASP A 111 9.57 -11.84 15.64
C ASP A 111 8.65 -12.79 16.45
N GLU A 112 9.23 -13.77 17.16
CA GLU A 112 8.48 -14.59 18.11
C GLU A 112 7.99 -13.75 19.30
N TRP A 113 6.69 -13.82 19.60
CA TRP A 113 6.12 -13.18 20.78
C TRP A 113 6.65 -13.85 22.05
N LYS A 114 7.12 -13.04 23.01
CA LYS A 114 7.57 -13.50 24.32
C LYS A 114 6.77 -12.80 25.43
N PRO A 115 6.47 -13.48 26.53
CA PRO A 115 5.74 -12.88 27.65
C PRO A 115 6.52 -11.71 28.30
N GLU A 116 7.85 -11.76 28.30
CA GLU A 116 8.73 -10.70 28.83
C GLU A 116 9.21 -9.72 27.73
N LEU A 117 8.38 -9.44 26.73
CA LEU A 117 8.77 -8.53 25.65
C LEU A 117 8.70 -7.07 26.13
N ASP A 118 9.84 -6.39 26.15
CA ASP A 118 9.91 -4.95 26.43
C ASP A 118 9.04 -4.15 25.43
N PRO A 119 8.25 -3.15 25.88
CA PRO A 119 7.39 -2.36 25.01
C PRO A 119 8.13 -1.73 23.82
N ARG A 120 9.41 -1.33 23.97
CA ARG A 120 10.18 -0.77 22.85
C ARG A 120 10.48 -1.84 21.81
N SER A 121 10.74 -3.07 22.23
CA SER A 121 10.94 -4.20 21.33
C SER A 121 9.66 -4.54 20.55
N ALA A 122 8.49 -4.49 21.20
CA ALA A 122 7.20 -4.69 20.53
C ALA A 122 6.91 -3.62 19.46
N VAL A 123 7.21 -2.35 19.77
CA VAL A 123 7.08 -1.25 18.79
C VAL A 123 8.05 -1.45 17.63
N ARG A 124 9.31 -1.77 17.90
CA ARG A 124 10.33 -2.01 16.86
C ARG A 124 9.95 -3.13 15.91
N ALA A 125 9.41 -4.25 16.42
CA ALA A 125 8.96 -5.37 15.58
C ALA A 125 7.90 -4.93 14.55
N ARG A 126 7.06 -3.95 14.87
CA ARG A 126 6.07 -3.39 13.93
C ARG A 126 6.65 -2.33 12.98
N VAL A 127 7.61 -1.53 13.47
CA VAL A 127 8.13 -0.37 12.74
C VAL A 127 9.23 -0.77 11.76
N ILE A 128 10.07 -1.75 12.09
CA ILE A 128 11.20 -2.18 11.24
C ILE A 128 10.74 -2.61 9.84
N PRO A 129 9.71 -3.45 9.65
CA PRO A 129 9.27 -3.83 8.30
C PRO A 129 8.84 -2.64 7.43
N VAL A 130 8.21 -1.63 8.03
CA VAL A 130 7.82 -0.40 7.34
C VAL A 130 9.05 0.43 6.96
N LEU A 131 10.01 0.55 7.88
CA LEU A 131 11.27 1.24 7.61
C LEU A 131 12.07 0.54 6.51
N ASP A 132 12.12 -0.79 6.50
CA ASP A 132 12.80 -1.57 5.46
C ASP A 132 12.14 -1.35 4.08
N GLN A 133 10.81 -1.31 4.03
CA GLN A 133 10.06 -1.00 2.81
C GLN A 133 10.37 0.41 2.28
N GLU A 134 10.38 1.41 3.17
CA GLU A 134 10.68 2.80 2.79
C GLU A 134 12.15 2.97 2.39
N SER A 135 13.08 2.32 3.09
CA SER A 135 14.49 2.28 2.73
C SER A 135 14.68 1.69 1.33
N ALA A 136 14.04 0.57 1.03
CA ALA A 136 14.09 -0.04 -0.29
C ALA A 136 13.49 0.85 -1.39
N ARG A 137 12.45 1.64 -1.08
CA ARG A 137 11.88 2.62 -2.01
C ARG A 137 12.85 3.75 -2.30
N LEU A 138 13.42 4.35 -1.26
CA LEU A 138 14.36 5.47 -1.38
C LEU A 138 15.62 5.07 -2.12
N GLN A 139 16.11 3.84 -1.90
CA GLN A 139 17.29 3.34 -2.59
C GLN A 139 17.04 3.17 -4.09
N LYS A 140 15.86 2.68 -4.50
CA LYS A 140 15.46 2.62 -5.92
C LYS A 140 15.37 4.01 -6.56
N GLU A 141 14.82 4.97 -5.82
CA GLU A 141 14.71 6.35 -6.30
C GLU A 141 16.08 7.00 -6.48
N LEU A 142 16.99 6.75 -5.54
CA LEU A 142 18.38 7.21 -5.62
C LEU A 142 19.10 6.61 -6.83
N GLU A 143 18.98 5.30 -7.06
CA GLU A 143 19.57 4.61 -8.22
C GLU A 143 19.07 5.20 -9.55
N GLU A 144 17.77 5.50 -9.65
CA GLU A 144 17.19 6.11 -10.85
C GLU A 144 17.70 7.55 -11.05
N LEU A 145 17.77 8.35 -9.99
CA LEU A 145 18.31 9.71 -10.06
C LEU A 145 19.80 9.71 -10.43
N GLU A 146 20.60 8.80 -9.87
CA GLU A 146 22.00 8.66 -10.24
C GLU A 146 22.16 8.29 -11.71
N LYS A 147 21.33 7.38 -12.22
CA LYS A 147 21.33 6.98 -13.63
C LYS A 147 21.01 8.16 -14.53
N GLN A 148 19.98 8.94 -14.21
CA GLN A 148 19.61 10.14 -14.96
C GLN A 148 20.72 11.19 -14.92
N ASN A 149 21.34 11.40 -13.76
CA ASN A 149 22.44 12.35 -13.61
C ASN A 149 23.66 11.96 -14.46
N ARG A 150 24.01 10.65 -14.52
CA ARG A 150 25.07 10.15 -15.42
C ARG A 150 24.77 10.45 -16.90
N VAL A 151 23.51 10.28 -17.31
CA VAL A 151 23.07 10.62 -18.68
C VAL A 151 23.20 12.12 -18.95
N TYR A 152 22.73 12.96 -18.03
CA TYR A 152 22.83 14.42 -18.18
C TYR A 152 24.28 14.91 -18.19
N MET A 153 25.14 14.40 -17.31
CA MET A 153 26.56 14.72 -17.28
C MET A 153 27.26 14.36 -18.60
N THR A 154 26.92 13.19 -19.16
CA THR A 154 27.43 12.77 -20.47
C THR A 154 26.96 13.72 -21.58
N SER A 155 25.67 14.09 -21.60
CA SER A 155 25.12 15.04 -22.57
C SER A 155 25.76 16.43 -22.48
N ILE A 156 25.95 16.94 -21.26
CA ILE A 156 26.62 18.23 -21.02
C ILE A 156 28.07 18.17 -21.50
N GLY A 157 28.79 17.08 -21.21
CA GLY A 157 30.16 16.87 -21.70
C GLY A 157 30.24 16.93 -23.22
N GLN A 158 29.33 16.22 -23.92
CA GLN A 158 29.26 16.25 -25.38
C GLN A 158 28.92 17.65 -25.93
N LYS A 159 27.96 18.36 -25.34
CA LYS A 159 27.61 19.73 -25.75
C LYS A 159 28.77 20.70 -25.53
N ARG A 160 29.48 20.60 -24.41
CA ARG A 160 30.69 21.41 -24.14
C ARG A 160 31.79 21.13 -25.15
N ALA A 161 32.03 19.87 -25.51
CA ALA A 161 33.00 19.51 -26.54
C ALA A 161 32.62 20.13 -27.91
N LYS A 162 31.36 20.01 -28.32
CA LYS A 162 30.85 20.64 -29.56
C LYS A 162 31.01 22.16 -29.55
N CYS A 163 30.65 22.83 -28.45
CA CYS A 163 30.86 24.28 -28.31
C CYS A 163 32.33 24.67 -28.46
N LYS A 164 33.26 23.91 -27.86
CA LYS A 164 34.70 24.17 -28.01
C LYS A 164 35.15 24.04 -29.47
N THR A 165 34.68 23.02 -30.19
CA THR A 165 34.99 22.86 -31.62
C THR A 165 34.47 24.04 -32.44
N ILE A 166 33.21 24.44 -32.24
CA ILE A 166 32.59 25.57 -32.95
C ILE A 166 33.29 26.89 -32.62
N ASP A 167 33.66 27.11 -31.35
CA ASP A 167 34.38 28.31 -30.92
C ASP A 167 35.79 28.36 -31.56
N GLN A 168 36.46 27.22 -31.66
CA GLN A 168 37.74 27.11 -32.36
C GLN A 168 37.59 27.42 -33.86
N GLU A 169 36.58 26.87 -34.53
CA GLU A 169 36.27 27.14 -35.94
C GLU A 169 35.89 28.60 -36.18
N SER A 170 35.13 29.21 -35.26
CA SER A 170 34.75 30.62 -35.33
C SER A 170 35.98 31.51 -35.19
N LYS A 171 36.90 31.18 -34.28
CA LYS A 171 38.17 31.89 -34.11
C LYS A 171 39.07 31.79 -35.34
N THR A 172 39.17 30.62 -35.96
CA THR A 172 39.97 30.47 -37.19
C THR A 172 39.35 31.23 -38.36
N LEU A 173 38.02 31.24 -38.48
CA LEU A 173 37.32 32.01 -39.50
C LEU A 173 37.51 33.53 -39.29
N LEU A 174 37.36 34.02 -38.05
CA LEU A 174 37.62 35.42 -37.71
C LEU A 174 39.07 35.83 -38.00
N GLY A 175 40.04 34.98 -37.66
CA GLY A 175 41.45 35.24 -37.99
C GLY A 175 41.72 35.32 -39.50
N ARG A 176 41.01 34.51 -40.31
CA ARG A 176 41.06 34.63 -41.78
C ARG A 176 40.44 35.93 -42.27
N PHE A 177 39.30 36.35 -41.70
CA PHE A 177 38.68 37.63 -42.02
C PHE A 177 39.59 38.81 -41.67
N GLU A 178 40.22 38.79 -40.51
CA GLU A 178 41.15 39.82 -40.07
C GLU A 178 42.37 39.93 -41.00
N LEU A 179 42.90 38.78 -41.46
CA LEU A 179 43.94 38.76 -42.48
C LEU A 179 43.48 39.41 -43.80
N VAL A 180 42.26 39.11 -44.26
CA VAL A 180 41.69 39.73 -45.48
C VAL A 180 41.56 41.24 -45.30
N CYS A 181 41.04 41.71 -44.17
CA CYS A 181 40.94 43.13 -43.87
C CYS A 181 42.31 43.80 -43.84
N GLN A 182 43.33 43.16 -43.26
CA GLN A 182 44.70 43.67 -43.27
C GLN A 182 45.29 43.72 -44.69
N THR A 183 45.04 42.70 -45.52
CA THR A 183 45.48 42.75 -46.93
C THR A 183 44.82 43.90 -47.68
N LEU A 184 43.51 44.10 -47.51
CA LEU A 184 42.77 45.21 -48.15
C LEU A 184 43.25 46.58 -47.67
N GLN A 185 43.62 46.73 -46.40
CA GLN A 185 44.18 47.97 -45.86
C GLN A 185 45.59 48.28 -46.36
N ASN A 186 46.35 47.25 -46.76
CA ASN A 186 47.72 47.38 -47.26
C ASN A 186 47.80 47.43 -48.80
N LEU A 187 46.66 47.31 -49.50
CA LEU A 187 46.61 47.50 -50.95
C LEU A 187 46.70 49.00 -51.27
N ASP A 188 47.49 49.33 -52.30
CA ASP A 188 47.64 50.71 -52.78
C ASP A 188 46.36 51.15 -53.52
N ASP A 189 46.00 52.44 -53.47
CA ASP A 189 44.72 52.95 -54.00
C ASP A 189 44.54 52.66 -55.51
N GLU A 190 45.64 52.56 -56.27
CA GLU A 190 45.62 52.21 -57.71
C GLU A 190 45.26 50.73 -57.96
N GLU A 191 45.75 49.79 -57.14
CA GLU A 191 45.46 48.36 -57.29
C GLU A 191 44.01 48.05 -56.88
N LEU A 192 43.49 48.79 -55.89
CA LEU A 192 42.12 48.68 -55.41
C LEU A 192 41.12 49.23 -56.44
N GLN A 193 41.47 50.31 -57.15
CA GLN A 193 40.71 50.81 -58.30
C GLN A 193 40.70 49.82 -59.48
N GLN A 194 41.82 49.16 -59.79
CA GLN A 194 41.88 48.13 -60.84
C GLN A 194 41.03 46.89 -60.50
N TRP A 195 41.06 46.43 -59.25
CA TRP A 195 40.21 45.33 -58.80
C TRP A 195 38.71 45.66 -58.87
N MET A 196 38.35 46.88 -58.52
CA MET A 196 36.96 47.35 -58.54
C MET A 196 36.43 47.49 -59.99
N LEU A 197 37.27 47.94 -60.92
CA LEU A 197 36.96 47.95 -62.36
C LEU A 197 36.80 46.52 -62.91
N ALA A 198 37.69 45.60 -62.57
CA ALA A 198 37.61 44.20 -63.02
C ALA A 198 36.40 43.45 -62.44
N ALA A 199 35.98 43.77 -61.22
CA ALA A 199 34.77 43.20 -60.61
C ALA A 199 33.48 43.73 -61.27
N ASP A 200 33.45 44.99 -61.70
CA ASP A 200 32.31 45.60 -62.41
C ASP A 200 32.18 45.03 -63.83
N GLU A 201 33.30 44.77 -64.51
CA GLU A 201 33.35 44.07 -65.81
C GLU A 201 32.92 42.59 -65.72
N ALA A 202 33.26 41.90 -64.62
CA ALA A 202 32.82 40.52 -64.38
C ALA A 202 31.33 40.41 -63.98
N GLY A 203 30.78 41.43 -63.30
CA GLY A 203 29.36 41.51 -62.96
C GLY A 203 28.46 41.88 -64.15
N THR A 204 28.99 42.64 -65.12
CA THR A 204 28.26 43.03 -66.34
C THR A 204 28.23 41.93 -67.41
N THR A 205 29.14 40.96 -67.38
CA THR A 205 29.17 39.81 -68.32
C THR A 205 28.31 38.61 -67.89
N THR A 206 27.68 38.66 -66.71
CA THR A 206 26.69 37.66 -66.25
C THR A 206 25.24 38.10 -66.42
N SER A 207 25.02 39.19 -67.15
CA SER A 207 23.71 39.73 -67.57
C SER A 207 23.58 39.72 -69.09
N ASP A 208 23.61 38.52 -69.69
CA ASP A 208 22.92 38.16 -70.95
C ASP A 208 22.85 36.63 -71.09
#